data_AF-A0A382TE86-F1
#
_entry.id   AF-A0A382TE86-F1
#
_cell.length_a   1.000
_cell.length_b   1.000
_cell.length_c   1.000
_cell.angle_alpha   90.00
_cell.angle_beta   90.00
_cell.angle_gamma   90.00
#
_symmetry.space_group_name_H-M   'P 1'
#
loop_
_entity.id
_entity.type
_entity.pdbx_description
1 polymer ?
#
loop_
_entity_poly.entity_id
_entity_poly.type
_entity_poly.pdbx_seq_one_letter_code
_entity_poly.pdbx_strand_id
1 'polypeptide(L)'
;QLIFTRDNWEQKQSVKVTGVDDPDGDGDMTYYTKLFNITSDDPGYDNIEPDSTMHININDDPPGVQVYPMNRFITSEEGKQAQFGVVLLSRPTATVTIPVSSSDVSEGSVDVTQLIFEPEEWDQTQYVTLTGLDDEEDDDDVEYKIIQGQCNSADPDYSAIDPSDVLAINIDDDVAGFTLDYGQRVSTTEMGTDTVFTVVLNAEPTGTVALSVSTSDPTEGLISHNYLTFTPADWNIPQEVTVTGVNDNLGDGDVYYNIMVGEAIISGSDAYSRLAAKEVKVVNLDREPQITTGSEFMSFDS
;
A
#
# COMPACT_ATOMS: atom_id res chain seq x y z
N GLN A 1 31.65 32.93 -47.15
CA GLN A 1 32.24 33.05 -48.51
C GLN A 1 33.72 32.76 -48.38
N LEU A 2 34.24 31.82 -49.17
CA LEU A 2 35.67 31.52 -49.23
C LEU A 2 36.28 32.32 -50.38
N ILE A 3 37.40 33.01 -50.15
CA ILE A 3 38.04 33.86 -51.16
C ILE A 3 39.52 33.52 -51.24
N PHE A 4 39.95 33.03 -52.39
CA PHE A 4 41.34 32.72 -52.68
C PHE A 4 41.92 33.80 -53.62
N THR A 5 43.05 34.37 -53.26
CA THR A 5 43.80 35.40 -53.99
C THR A 5 45.22 34.88 -54.25
N ARG A 6 46.00 35.62 -55.04
CA ARG A 6 47.41 35.28 -55.31
C ARG A 6 48.29 35.19 -54.06
N ASP A 7 47.88 35.81 -52.96
CA ASP A 7 48.67 35.85 -51.72
C ASP A 7 48.23 34.79 -50.69
N ASN A 8 47.08 34.14 -50.88
CA ASN A 8 46.53 33.17 -49.92
C ASN A 8 46.01 31.86 -50.55
N TRP A 9 46.23 31.63 -51.84
CA TRP A 9 45.75 30.45 -52.57
C TRP A 9 46.18 29.12 -51.94
N GLU A 10 47.36 29.10 -51.31
CA GLU A 10 47.91 27.93 -50.62
C GLU A 10 47.46 27.80 -49.16
N GLN A 11 46.82 28.83 -48.61
CA GLN A 11 46.35 28.82 -47.23
C GLN A 11 45.02 28.07 -47.13
N LYS A 12 44.97 27.06 -46.26
CA LYS A 12 43.74 26.31 -45.99
C LYS A 12 42.70 27.24 -45.37
N GLN A 13 41.52 27.27 -45.97
CA GLN A 13 40.33 27.89 -45.38
C GLN A 13 39.39 26.79 -44.90
N SER A 14 38.72 27.01 -43.77
CA SER A 14 37.82 26.02 -43.16
C SER A 14 36.41 26.58 -43.07
N VAL A 15 35.42 25.70 -43.30
CA VAL A 15 34.01 25.97 -43.03
C VAL A 15 33.61 25.09 -41.86
N LYS A 16 32.98 25.69 -40.85
CA LYS A 16 32.38 24.93 -39.75
C LYS A 16 31.00 24.48 -40.19
N VAL A 17 30.77 23.18 -40.13
CA VAL A 17 29.45 22.57 -40.29
C VAL A 17 29.05 22.03 -38.92
N THR A 18 27.82 22.30 -38.50
CA THR A 18 27.26 21.81 -37.22
C THR A 18 25.99 21.04 -37.53
N GLY A 19 25.84 19.87 -36.92
CA GLY A 19 24.55 19.19 -36.84
C GLY A 19 23.54 20.09 -36.13
N VAL A 20 22.27 19.91 -36.48
CA VAL A 20 21.15 20.50 -35.77
C VAL A 20 20.51 19.35 -35.02
N ASP A 21 20.40 19.52 -33.72
CA ASP A 21 19.72 18.61 -32.81
C ASP A 21 18.20 18.74 -33.01
N ASP A 22 17.49 17.62 -33.00
CA ASP A 22 16.04 17.54 -33.11
C ASP A 22 15.53 16.39 -32.23
N PRO A 23 14.26 16.44 -31.78
CA PRO A 23 13.76 15.46 -30.82
C PRO A 23 13.28 14.15 -31.45
N ASP A 24 13.49 13.95 -32.76
CA ASP A 24 12.90 12.84 -33.49
C ASP A 24 13.87 11.63 -33.46
N GLY A 25 13.37 10.44 -33.13
CA GLY A 25 14.18 9.22 -33.11
C GLY A 25 14.50 8.64 -34.51
N ASP A 26 14.82 9.48 -35.49
CA ASP A 26 14.85 9.10 -36.92
C ASP A 26 16.16 8.39 -37.37
N GLY A 27 17.12 8.28 -36.47
CA GLY A 27 18.40 7.60 -36.68
C GLY A 27 19.45 8.47 -37.37
N ASP A 28 20.58 7.88 -37.75
CA ASP A 28 21.69 8.64 -38.31
C ASP A 28 21.34 9.21 -39.70
N MET A 29 21.20 10.54 -39.79
CA MET A 29 20.78 11.22 -41.01
C MET A 29 21.97 11.69 -41.85
N THR A 30 22.03 11.21 -43.10
CA THR A 30 23.11 11.58 -44.03
C THR A 30 22.77 12.86 -44.79
N TYR A 31 23.71 13.81 -44.84
CA TYR A 31 23.59 15.04 -45.60
C TYR A 31 24.88 15.41 -46.36
N TYR A 32 24.75 16.32 -47.32
CA TYR A 32 25.86 16.74 -48.17
C TYR A 32 26.08 18.24 -48.11
N THR A 33 27.33 18.65 -47.91
CA THR A 33 27.74 20.05 -48.06
C THR A 33 28.44 20.22 -49.39
N LYS A 34 27.99 21.18 -50.20
CA LYS A 34 28.59 21.50 -51.48
C LYS A 34 28.82 23.01 -51.58
N LEU A 35 29.95 23.42 -52.16
CA LEU A 35 30.17 24.82 -52.51
C LEU A 35 29.35 25.18 -53.75
N PHE A 36 28.88 26.41 -53.85
CA PHE A 36 28.14 26.88 -55.01
C PHE A 36 28.66 28.25 -55.44
N ASN A 37 28.39 28.63 -56.69
CA ASN A 37 28.77 29.91 -57.28
C ASN A 37 30.28 30.17 -57.25
N ILE A 38 31.07 29.20 -57.74
CA ILE A 38 32.51 29.37 -57.92
C ILE A 38 32.75 30.25 -59.15
N THR A 39 33.23 31.47 -58.90
CA THR A 39 33.63 32.42 -59.94
C THR A 39 35.10 32.76 -59.79
N SER A 40 35.81 32.89 -60.91
CA SER A 40 37.23 33.26 -60.91
C SER A 40 37.61 34.07 -62.15
N ASP A 41 38.48 35.06 -61.97
CA ASP A 41 39.14 35.74 -63.09
C ASP A 41 40.23 34.88 -63.75
N ASP A 42 40.64 33.78 -63.10
CA ASP A 42 41.53 32.76 -63.66
C ASP A 42 40.68 31.72 -64.43
N PRO A 43 40.82 31.62 -65.78
CA PRO A 43 40.02 30.71 -66.60
C PRO A 43 40.15 29.23 -66.23
N GLY A 44 41.23 28.83 -65.55
CA GLY A 44 41.41 27.46 -65.07
C GLY A 44 40.53 27.10 -63.88
N TYR A 45 39.99 28.10 -63.18
CA TYR A 45 39.20 27.93 -61.95
C TYR A 45 37.74 28.43 -62.06
N ASP A 46 37.40 29.12 -63.14
CA ASP A 46 36.03 29.61 -63.37
C ASP A 46 35.08 28.45 -63.72
N ASN A 47 33.89 28.43 -63.10
CA ASN A 47 32.87 27.38 -63.28
C ASN A 47 33.33 25.94 -62.99
N ILE A 48 34.33 25.75 -62.11
CA ILE A 48 34.64 24.41 -61.61
C ILE A 48 33.43 23.86 -60.86
N GLU A 49 33.10 22.60 -61.12
CA GLU A 49 32.12 21.85 -60.35
C GLU A 49 32.78 21.34 -59.06
N PRO A 50 32.37 21.81 -57.88
CA PRO A 50 32.98 21.37 -56.63
C PRO A 50 32.47 20.01 -56.21
N ASP A 51 33.35 19.24 -55.58
CA ASP A 51 32.98 18.00 -54.92
C ASP A 51 32.04 18.26 -53.73
N SER A 52 31.11 17.34 -53.54
CA SER A 52 30.28 17.30 -52.34
C SER A 52 31.01 16.55 -51.24
N THR A 53 30.94 17.04 -50.01
CA THR A 53 31.37 16.27 -48.83
C THR A 53 30.15 15.68 -48.14
N MET A 54 30.21 14.38 -47.84
CA MET A 54 29.19 13.67 -47.09
C MET A 54 29.43 13.83 -45.59
N HIS A 55 28.34 14.03 -44.85
CA HIS A 55 28.31 14.12 -43.40
C HIS A 55 27.14 13.29 -42.86
N ILE A 56 27.23 12.94 -41.58
CA ILE A 56 26.19 12.22 -40.85
C ILE A 56 25.84 13.08 -39.64
N ASN A 57 24.55 13.37 -39.45
CA ASN A 57 24.00 13.86 -38.19
C ASN A 57 23.70 12.61 -37.35
N ILE A 58 24.30 12.53 -36.16
CA ILE A 58 24.13 11.36 -35.28
C ILE A 58 22.90 11.61 -34.42
N ASN A 59 21.99 10.63 -34.35
CA ASN A 59 20.83 10.72 -33.47
C ASN A 59 21.22 10.42 -32.01
N ASP A 60 20.87 11.30 -31.08
CA ASP A 60 21.04 11.13 -29.64
C ASP A 60 19.72 11.01 -28.83
N ASP A 61 18.58 10.90 -29.51
CA ASP A 61 17.23 10.76 -28.93
C ASP A 61 16.61 9.37 -29.20
N PRO A 62 17.06 8.31 -28.51
CA PRO A 62 16.45 7.00 -28.64
C PRO A 62 15.00 7.00 -28.09
N PRO A 63 14.08 6.26 -28.73
CA PRO A 63 12.72 6.09 -28.22
C PRO A 63 12.74 5.42 -26.84
N GLY A 64 11.88 5.90 -25.93
CA GLY A 64 11.86 5.43 -24.55
C GLY A 64 10.78 6.06 -23.71
N VAL A 65 10.42 5.40 -22.62
CA VAL A 65 9.53 5.92 -21.58
C VAL A 65 10.35 6.08 -20.30
N GLN A 66 10.36 7.29 -19.76
CA GLN A 66 11.00 7.58 -18.48
C GLN A 66 9.96 7.72 -17.38
N VAL A 67 10.18 6.98 -16.28
CA VAL A 67 9.38 7.02 -15.06
C VAL A 67 10.23 7.63 -13.94
N TYR A 68 9.71 8.64 -13.25
CA TYR A 68 10.47 9.30 -12.18
C TYR A 68 9.59 9.97 -11.10
N PRO A 69 10.04 10.00 -9.84
CA PRO A 69 11.20 9.27 -9.32
C PRO A 69 10.92 7.76 -9.24
N MET A 70 11.94 6.95 -9.47
CA MET A 70 11.86 5.48 -9.39
C MET A 70 12.13 4.99 -7.97
N ASN A 71 11.45 5.58 -7.00
CA ASN A 71 11.57 5.24 -5.59
C ASN A 71 10.46 4.25 -5.20
N ARG A 72 10.64 3.61 -4.05
CA ARG A 72 9.52 2.98 -3.35
C ARG A 72 8.68 4.08 -2.69
N PHE A 73 7.41 4.18 -3.06
CA PHE A 73 6.48 5.13 -2.48
C PHE A 73 5.86 4.58 -1.19
N ILE A 74 5.34 5.48 -0.36
CA ILE A 74 4.69 5.14 0.91
C ILE A 74 3.32 5.80 0.94
N THR A 75 2.27 5.00 0.90
CA THR A 75 0.88 5.39 1.18
C THR A 75 0.49 4.95 2.60
N SER A 76 -0.78 5.08 2.97
CA SER A 76 -1.33 4.57 4.21
C SER A 76 -2.83 4.42 4.07
N GLU A 77 -3.42 3.60 4.92
CA GLU A 77 -4.86 3.36 5.03
C GLU A 77 -5.64 4.62 5.42
N GLU A 78 -5.02 5.55 6.17
CA GLU A 78 -5.53 6.92 6.35
C GLU A 78 -5.70 7.75 5.04
N GLY A 79 -5.43 7.19 3.86
CA GLY A 79 -5.62 7.80 2.54
C GLY A 79 -4.42 8.63 2.06
N LYS A 80 -3.22 8.36 2.57
CA LYS A 80 -2.01 9.10 2.17
C LYS A 80 -1.70 8.85 0.69
N GLN A 81 -1.41 9.94 -0.01
CA GLN A 81 -1.11 9.92 -1.45
C GLN A 81 0.38 10.03 -1.75
N ALA A 82 0.76 9.50 -2.91
CA ALA A 82 2.08 9.64 -3.52
C ALA A 82 1.93 9.92 -5.02
N GLN A 83 2.99 10.43 -5.66
CA GLN A 83 2.94 10.78 -7.08
C GLN A 83 4.26 10.51 -7.79
N PHE A 84 4.18 9.99 -9.01
CA PHE A 84 5.30 9.91 -9.96
C PHE A 84 4.90 10.51 -11.31
N GLY A 85 5.91 10.91 -12.08
CA GLY A 85 5.78 11.41 -13.44
C GLY A 85 6.25 10.38 -14.46
N VAL A 86 5.63 10.44 -15.64
CA VAL A 86 5.98 9.66 -16.83
C VAL A 86 6.12 10.62 -18.00
N VAL A 87 7.15 10.43 -18.83
CA VAL A 87 7.41 11.23 -20.03
C VAL A 87 8.07 10.36 -21.11
N LEU A 88 7.87 10.69 -22.40
CA LEU A 88 8.59 10.03 -23.48
C LEU A 88 9.98 10.67 -23.68
N LEU A 89 10.94 9.91 -24.20
CA LEU A 89 12.33 10.36 -24.41
C LEU A 89 12.59 10.95 -25.80
N SER A 90 11.72 10.67 -26.78
CA SER A 90 11.78 11.27 -28.13
C SER A 90 10.37 11.46 -28.68
N ARG A 91 10.21 12.30 -29.71
CA ARG A 91 8.91 12.53 -30.34
C ARG A 91 8.41 11.26 -31.05
N PRO A 92 7.19 10.77 -30.73
CA PRO A 92 6.59 9.68 -31.47
C PRO A 92 5.94 10.17 -32.77
N THR A 93 5.84 9.29 -33.75
CA THR A 93 5.15 9.50 -35.05
C THR A 93 3.64 9.27 -34.98
N ALA A 94 3.15 8.66 -33.89
CA ALA A 94 1.74 8.44 -33.60
C ALA A 94 1.48 8.49 -32.09
N THR A 95 0.23 8.72 -31.69
CA THR A 95 -0.18 8.72 -30.28
C THR A 95 0.29 7.45 -29.55
N VAL A 96 0.85 7.63 -28.35
CA VAL A 96 1.28 6.54 -27.48
C VAL A 96 0.37 6.49 -26.27
N THR A 97 -0.29 5.35 -26.03
CA THR A 97 -1.05 5.13 -24.79
C THR A 97 -0.38 4.09 -23.90
N ILE A 98 -0.40 4.33 -22.60
CA ILE A 98 0.22 3.47 -21.58
C ILE A 98 -0.85 3.10 -20.56
N PRO A 99 -1.35 1.85 -20.51
CA PRO A 99 -2.28 1.41 -19.47
C PRO A 99 -1.64 1.50 -18.08
N VAL A 100 -2.40 1.94 -17.08
CA VAL A 100 -1.95 2.05 -15.68
C VAL A 100 -2.95 1.34 -14.77
N SER A 101 -2.45 0.49 -13.87
CA SER A 101 -3.29 -0.22 -12.89
C SER A 101 -2.53 -0.54 -11.62
N SER A 102 -3.25 -0.72 -10.51
CA SER A 102 -2.65 -1.31 -9.30
C SER A 102 -2.61 -2.84 -9.41
N SER A 103 -1.57 -3.47 -8.87
CA SER A 103 -1.51 -4.92 -8.69
C SER A 103 -2.41 -5.40 -7.56
N ASP A 104 -2.68 -4.52 -6.59
CA ASP A 104 -3.57 -4.78 -5.48
C ASP A 104 -4.49 -3.59 -5.23
N VAL A 105 -5.80 -3.85 -5.22
CA VAL A 105 -6.82 -2.81 -5.10
C VAL A 105 -7.45 -2.77 -3.72
N SER A 106 -7.10 -3.69 -2.80
CA SER A 106 -7.32 -3.46 -1.36
C SER A 106 -6.34 -2.39 -0.87
N GLU A 107 -5.08 -2.47 -1.29
CA GLU A 107 -4.01 -1.58 -0.78
C GLU A 107 -3.95 -0.19 -1.41
N GLY A 108 -4.29 -0.09 -2.69
CA GLY A 108 -3.91 1.08 -3.45
C GLY A 108 -4.67 1.29 -4.75
N SER A 109 -4.94 2.56 -5.02
CA SER A 109 -5.54 2.99 -6.28
C SER A 109 -4.69 4.02 -7.00
N VAL A 110 -4.98 4.19 -8.28
CA VAL A 110 -4.42 5.24 -9.15
C VAL A 110 -5.53 6.12 -9.69
N ASP A 111 -5.23 7.40 -9.90
CA ASP A 111 -6.17 8.40 -10.41
C ASP A 111 -6.49 8.26 -11.91
N VAL A 112 -5.67 7.52 -12.65
CA VAL A 112 -5.81 7.29 -14.09
C VAL A 112 -5.74 5.80 -14.43
N THR A 113 -6.42 5.42 -15.52
CA THR A 113 -6.35 4.06 -16.08
C THR A 113 -5.41 3.95 -17.28
N GLN A 114 -5.00 5.08 -17.84
CA GLN A 114 -4.02 5.16 -18.92
C GLN A 114 -3.42 6.56 -19.00
N LEU A 115 -2.21 6.65 -19.53
CA LEU A 115 -1.56 7.87 -19.99
C LEU A 115 -1.64 7.98 -21.51
N ILE A 116 -1.73 9.18 -22.06
CA ILE A 116 -1.88 9.42 -23.50
C ILE A 116 -0.93 10.52 -23.94
N PHE A 117 0.10 10.19 -24.71
CA PHE A 117 1.07 11.14 -25.25
C PHE A 117 0.80 11.36 -26.74
N GLU A 118 0.43 12.58 -27.09
CA GLU A 118 0.27 13.00 -28.49
C GLU A 118 1.63 13.42 -29.09
N PRO A 119 1.87 13.24 -30.40
CA PRO A 119 3.13 13.61 -31.06
C PRO A 119 3.60 15.06 -30.82
N GLU A 120 2.67 15.99 -30.60
CA GLU A 120 2.99 17.39 -30.35
C GLU A 120 3.20 17.73 -28.86
N GLU A 121 2.80 16.84 -27.94
CA GLU A 121 2.82 17.03 -26.48
C GLU A 121 3.57 15.90 -25.75
N TRP A 122 4.38 15.12 -26.48
CA TRP A 122 5.10 13.94 -25.99
C TRP A 122 6.07 14.22 -24.83
N ASP A 123 6.63 15.43 -24.80
CA ASP A 123 7.61 15.88 -23.81
C ASP A 123 6.94 16.44 -22.54
N GLN A 124 5.60 16.50 -22.52
CA GLN A 124 4.86 16.93 -21.35
C GLN A 124 4.75 15.78 -20.36
N THR A 125 5.34 15.96 -19.18
CA THR A 125 5.23 15.00 -18.09
C THR A 125 3.76 14.82 -17.68
N GLN A 126 3.29 13.58 -17.71
CA GLN A 126 2.02 13.21 -17.10
C GLN A 126 2.26 12.61 -15.73
N TYR A 127 1.45 13.01 -14.76
CA TYR A 127 1.56 12.54 -13.38
C TYR A 127 0.51 11.49 -13.10
N VAL A 128 0.92 10.47 -12.34
CA VAL A 128 0.03 9.45 -11.77
C VAL A 128 0.06 9.62 -10.25
N THR A 129 -1.13 9.78 -9.67
CA THR A 129 -1.31 9.89 -8.22
C THR A 129 -1.79 8.56 -7.68
N LEU A 130 -1.02 7.97 -6.76
CA LEU A 130 -1.42 6.81 -6.00
C LEU A 130 -2.10 7.26 -4.72
N THR A 131 -3.15 6.56 -4.31
CA THR A 131 -3.82 6.75 -3.01
C THR A 131 -3.84 5.42 -2.28
N GLY A 132 -3.34 5.40 -1.04
CA GLY A 132 -3.54 4.26 -0.14
C GLY A 132 -5.01 4.07 0.13
N LEU A 133 -5.42 2.81 0.16
CA LEU A 133 -6.79 2.43 0.47
C LEU A 133 -6.79 1.72 1.81
N ASP A 134 -7.88 1.97 2.54
CA ASP A 134 -8.17 1.42 3.87
C ASP A 134 -8.89 0.08 3.67
N ASP A 135 -8.43 -0.96 4.34
CA ASP A 135 -9.27 -2.12 4.59
C ASP A 135 -9.62 -2.26 6.08
N GLU A 136 -9.82 -3.47 6.58
CA GLU A 136 -10.14 -3.67 8.00
C GLU A 136 -9.26 -4.79 8.60
N GLU A 137 -8.31 -5.34 7.84
CA GLU A 137 -7.47 -6.48 8.21
C GLU A 137 -6.15 -5.97 8.83
N ASP A 138 -5.79 -6.44 10.04
CA ASP A 138 -4.40 -6.29 10.52
C ASP A 138 -3.52 -7.29 9.75
N ASP A 139 -2.95 -6.83 8.64
CA ASP A 139 -2.15 -7.62 7.71
C ASP A 139 -0.70 -7.12 7.53
N ASP A 140 -0.26 -6.24 8.44
CA ASP A 140 1.02 -5.52 8.43
C ASP A 140 1.19 -4.59 7.18
N ASP A 141 2.28 -3.82 7.11
CA ASP A 141 2.59 -3.02 5.92
C ASP A 141 2.66 -3.87 4.62
N VAL A 142 1.71 -3.69 3.69
CA VAL A 142 1.65 -4.45 2.42
C VAL A 142 2.35 -3.72 1.28
N GLU A 143 3.18 -4.46 0.53
CA GLU A 143 3.81 -3.97 -0.71
C GLU A 143 2.93 -4.27 -1.94
N TYR A 144 2.66 -3.24 -2.74
CA TYR A 144 1.95 -3.35 -4.02
C TYR A 144 2.70 -2.64 -5.15
N LYS A 145 2.26 -2.86 -6.39
CA LYS A 145 2.84 -2.29 -7.59
C LYS A 145 1.83 -1.45 -8.35
N ILE A 146 2.30 -0.35 -8.92
CA ILE A 146 1.61 0.29 -10.04
C ILE A 146 2.22 -0.24 -11.32
N ILE A 147 1.41 -1.04 -12.01
CA ILE A 147 1.74 -1.68 -13.27
C ILE A 147 1.54 -0.64 -14.37
N GLN A 148 2.60 -0.40 -15.14
CA GLN A 148 2.54 0.36 -16.37
C GLN A 148 2.62 -0.63 -17.52
N GLY A 149 1.49 -0.90 -18.16
CA GLY A 149 1.43 -1.89 -19.23
C GLY A 149 2.20 -1.46 -20.47
N GLN A 150 2.52 -2.44 -21.31
CA GLN A 150 3.11 -2.23 -22.62
C GLN A 150 2.38 -1.12 -23.40
N CYS A 151 3.15 -0.20 -23.96
CA CYS A 151 2.68 0.90 -24.77
C CYS A 151 1.86 0.39 -25.97
N ASN A 152 0.77 1.09 -26.28
CA ASN A 152 -0.01 0.90 -27.50
C ASN A 152 0.19 2.12 -28.40
N SER A 153 0.77 1.89 -29.58
CA SER A 153 0.96 2.94 -30.58
C SER A 153 1.01 2.33 -31.98
N ALA A 154 0.65 3.14 -32.98
CA ALA A 154 0.95 2.85 -34.38
C ALA A 154 2.41 3.15 -34.73
N ASP A 155 3.14 3.85 -33.86
CA ASP A 155 4.58 4.05 -33.96
C ASP A 155 5.31 2.74 -33.60
N PRO A 156 6.04 2.12 -34.54
CA PRO A 156 6.80 0.90 -34.28
C PRO A 156 7.80 1.03 -33.13
N ASP A 157 8.40 2.21 -32.94
CA ASP A 157 9.44 2.45 -31.95
C ASP A 157 8.88 2.47 -30.52
N TYR A 158 7.58 2.80 -30.36
CA TYR A 158 6.89 2.80 -29.08
C TYR A 158 5.98 1.59 -28.86
N SER A 159 5.49 0.93 -29.92
CA SER A 159 4.47 -0.14 -29.84
C SER A 159 4.82 -1.37 -28.98
N ALA A 160 6.09 -1.54 -28.62
CA ALA A 160 6.60 -2.68 -27.85
C ALA A 160 7.35 -2.28 -26.56
N ILE A 161 7.34 -0.99 -26.20
CA ILE A 161 8.00 -0.54 -24.97
C ILE A 161 7.12 -0.90 -23.78
N ASP A 162 7.73 -1.57 -22.80
CA ASP A 162 7.12 -1.91 -21.51
C ASP A 162 7.77 -1.06 -20.41
N PRO A 163 7.10 0.01 -19.92
CA PRO A 163 7.67 0.88 -18.90
C PRO A 163 7.90 0.13 -17.59
N SER A 164 8.81 0.64 -16.76
CA SER A 164 9.10 -0.01 -15.47
C SER A 164 8.01 0.28 -14.44
N ASP A 165 7.46 -0.78 -13.84
CA ASP A 165 6.50 -0.70 -12.73
C ASP A 165 7.03 0.05 -11.52
N VAL A 166 6.15 0.78 -10.83
CA VAL A 166 6.46 1.52 -9.61
C VAL A 166 6.09 0.70 -8.39
N LEU A 167 6.95 0.70 -7.36
CA LEU A 167 6.70 0.03 -6.08
C LEU A 167 6.11 1.02 -5.07
N ALA A 168 5.14 0.55 -4.28
CA ALA A 168 4.57 1.28 -3.16
C ALA A 168 4.35 0.33 -1.97
N ILE A 169 4.38 0.89 -0.76
CA ILE A 169 3.96 0.21 0.46
C ILE A 169 2.79 1.00 1.04
N ASN A 170 1.69 0.30 1.34
CA ASN A 170 0.60 0.82 2.15
C ASN A 170 0.93 0.55 3.62
N ILE A 171 0.80 1.57 4.46
CA ILE A 171 1.08 1.45 5.90
C ILE A 171 -0.24 1.16 6.60
N ASP A 172 -0.26 0.01 7.27
CA ASP A 172 -1.38 -0.54 8.03
C ASP A 172 -1.63 0.28 9.31
N ASP A 173 -2.89 0.58 9.59
CA ASP A 173 -3.32 1.23 10.82
C ASP A 173 -4.28 0.39 11.69
N ASP A 174 -4.58 -0.83 11.25
CA ASP A 174 -5.35 -1.81 11.99
C ASP A 174 -4.52 -2.55 13.05
N VAL A 175 -5.20 -2.98 14.11
CA VAL A 175 -4.57 -3.69 15.23
C VAL A 175 -5.44 -4.83 15.71
N ALA A 176 -4.97 -6.05 15.49
CA ALA A 176 -5.58 -7.28 15.97
C ALA A 176 -5.75 -7.24 17.48
N GLY A 177 -6.98 -7.53 17.88
CA GLY A 177 -7.38 -7.42 19.27
C GLY A 177 -8.82 -7.79 19.44
N PHE A 178 -9.26 -7.79 20.69
CA PHE A 178 -10.67 -7.92 21.02
C PHE A 178 -11.03 -6.98 22.14
N THR A 179 -12.25 -6.49 22.14
CA THR A 179 -12.78 -5.61 23.18
C THR A 179 -13.81 -6.39 24.00
N LEU A 180 -13.74 -6.20 25.32
CA LEU A 180 -14.72 -6.72 26.26
C LEU A 180 -15.60 -5.56 26.73
N ASP A 181 -16.92 -5.72 26.68
CA ASP A 181 -17.87 -4.75 27.24
C ASP A 181 -18.71 -5.39 28.34
N TYR A 182 -18.56 -4.88 29.57
CA TYR A 182 -19.19 -5.40 30.78
C TYR A 182 -19.47 -4.34 31.86
N GLY A 183 -19.51 -3.07 31.48
CA GLY A 183 -19.67 -1.97 32.44
C GLY A 183 -18.54 -1.94 33.49
N GLN A 184 -18.86 -1.55 34.73
CA GLN A 184 -17.86 -1.40 35.80
C GLN A 184 -17.64 -2.69 36.60
N ARG A 185 -18.64 -3.58 36.66
CA ARG A 185 -18.57 -4.82 37.42
C ARG A 185 -19.68 -5.78 36.99
N VAL A 186 -19.30 -7.04 36.81
CA VAL A 186 -20.19 -8.16 36.55
C VAL A 186 -20.53 -8.78 37.90
N SER A 187 -21.80 -8.95 38.23
CA SER A 187 -22.23 -9.52 39.51
C SER A 187 -23.33 -10.54 39.32
N THR A 188 -23.15 -11.71 39.91
CA THR A 188 -24.15 -12.77 40.04
C THR A 188 -24.62 -12.86 41.49
N THR A 189 -25.59 -13.72 41.75
CA THR A 189 -26.04 -14.06 43.09
C THR A 189 -26.21 -15.56 43.17
N GLU A 190 -26.08 -16.11 44.36
CA GLU A 190 -26.43 -17.50 44.64
C GLU A 190 -27.94 -17.79 44.52
N MET A 191 -28.75 -16.81 44.12
CA MET A 191 -30.13 -17.03 43.69
C MET A 191 -30.21 -17.48 42.22
N GLY A 192 -29.07 -17.63 41.55
CA GLY A 192 -28.99 -17.99 40.13
C GLY A 192 -29.26 -16.81 39.19
N THR A 193 -28.94 -15.58 39.61
CA THR A 193 -29.08 -14.42 38.72
C THR A 193 -27.94 -14.38 37.72
N ASP A 194 -28.30 -14.18 36.47
CA ASP A 194 -27.36 -14.01 35.37
C ASP A 194 -26.85 -12.58 35.26
N THR A 195 -25.69 -12.47 34.65
CA THR A 195 -25.09 -11.23 34.17
C THR A 195 -24.41 -11.53 32.84
N VAL A 196 -24.19 -10.51 32.03
CA VAL A 196 -23.69 -10.68 30.66
C VAL A 196 -22.53 -9.74 30.39
N PHE A 197 -21.63 -10.20 29.53
CA PHE A 197 -20.65 -9.35 28.88
C PHE A 197 -20.56 -9.71 27.40
N THR A 198 -20.08 -8.79 26.57
CA THR A 198 -19.88 -9.03 25.15
C THR A 198 -18.41 -8.99 24.77
N VAL A 199 -18.08 -9.68 23.69
CA VAL A 199 -16.75 -9.74 23.09
C VAL A 199 -16.87 -9.45 21.60
N VAL A 200 -16.01 -8.59 21.07
CA VAL A 200 -15.93 -8.26 19.64
C VAL A 200 -14.45 -8.15 19.23
N LEU A 201 -14.10 -8.52 17.98
CA LEU A 201 -12.74 -8.30 17.47
C LEU A 201 -12.55 -6.84 17.05
N ASN A 202 -11.31 -6.37 17.07
CA ASN A 202 -10.96 -4.98 16.77
C ASN A 202 -10.63 -4.75 15.29
N ALA A 203 -10.20 -5.79 14.58
CA ALA A 203 -9.87 -5.80 13.14
C ALA A 203 -10.40 -7.10 12.50
N GLU A 204 -10.67 -7.10 11.20
CA GLU A 204 -11.03 -8.27 10.40
C GLU A 204 -9.92 -9.33 10.43
N PRO A 205 -10.23 -10.58 10.80
CA PRO A 205 -9.25 -11.64 10.74
C PRO A 205 -9.25 -12.30 9.36
N THR A 206 -8.07 -12.54 8.78
CA THR A 206 -7.89 -13.30 7.52
C THR A 206 -8.38 -14.76 7.55
N GLY A 207 -8.76 -15.26 8.72
CA GLY A 207 -9.33 -16.59 8.92
C GLY A 207 -10.08 -16.70 10.24
N THR A 208 -10.77 -17.83 10.46
CA THR A 208 -11.55 -18.03 11.69
C THR A 208 -10.67 -17.94 12.95
N VAL A 209 -11.11 -17.15 13.93
CA VAL A 209 -10.49 -16.96 15.24
C VAL A 209 -11.39 -17.58 16.32
N ALA A 210 -10.83 -18.45 17.16
CA ALA A 210 -11.53 -19.01 18.31
C ALA A 210 -10.87 -18.57 19.63
N LEU A 211 -11.55 -17.71 20.39
CA LEU A 211 -11.10 -17.24 21.70
C LEU A 211 -11.60 -18.20 22.79
N SER A 212 -10.71 -18.68 23.67
CA SER A 212 -11.12 -19.43 24.86
C SER A 212 -11.92 -18.58 25.84
N VAL A 213 -12.85 -19.19 26.57
CA VAL A 213 -13.53 -18.60 27.72
C VAL A 213 -13.48 -19.60 28.87
N SER A 214 -13.04 -19.16 30.05
CA SER A 214 -12.96 -20.02 31.24
C SER A 214 -13.28 -19.26 32.51
N THR A 215 -13.78 -19.96 33.52
CA THR A 215 -13.99 -19.43 34.88
C THR A 215 -12.86 -19.92 35.79
N SER A 216 -12.35 -19.05 36.67
CA SER A 216 -11.40 -19.45 37.71
C SER A 216 -12.06 -20.27 38.83
N ASP A 217 -13.37 -20.12 38.99
CA ASP A 217 -14.13 -20.81 40.02
C ASP A 217 -15.53 -21.24 39.52
N PRO A 218 -15.69 -22.51 39.09
CA PRO A 218 -16.97 -23.02 38.65
C PRO A 218 -17.94 -23.32 39.80
N THR A 219 -17.52 -23.27 41.08
CA THR A 219 -18.47 -23.37 42.20
C THR A 219 -19.19 -22.05 42.46
N GLU A 220 -18.66 -20.93 41.97
CA GLU A 220 -19.26 -19.59 42.09
C GLU A 220 -20.01 -19.14 40.84
N GLY A 221 -19.52 -19.52 39.66
CA GLY A 221 -20.09 -19.04 38.41
C GLY A 221 -19.86 -19.95 37.21
N LEU A 222 -20.93 -20.20 36.45
CA LEU A 222 -20.89 -20.92 35.19
C LEU A 222 -20.96 -19.96 34.01
N ILE A 223 -20.29 -20.32 32.91
CA ILE A 223 -20.26 -19.58 31.65
C ILE A 223 -21.10 -20.29 30.58
N SER A 224 -21.77 -19.53 29.71
CA SER A 224 -22.59 -20.11 28.63
C SER A 224 -21.78 -20.74 27.49
N HIS A 225 -20.54 -20.30 27.29
CA HIS A 225 -19.65 -20.74 26.21
C HIS A 225 -18.24 -20.99 26.74
N ASN A 226 -17.57 -22.04 26.25
CA ASN A 226 -16.15 -22.30 26.54
C ASN A 226 -15.22 -21.68 25.49
N TYR A 227 -15.77 -21.23 24.37
CA TYR A 227 -15.07 -20.53 23.31
C TYR A 227 -16.04 -19.65 22.53
N LEU A 228 -15.52 -18.58 21.95
CA LEU A 228 -16.21 -17.70 21.01
C LEU A 228 -15.52 -17.80 19.66
N THR A 229 -16.29 -17.93 18.58
CA THR A 229 -15.76 -18.13 17.23
C THR A 229 -16.13 -16.96 16.35
N PHE A 230 -15.14 -16.26 15.82
CA PHE A 230 -15.29 -15.15 14.88
C PHE A 230 -14.75 -15.57 13.51
N THR A 231 -15.40 -15.11 12.46
CA THR A 231 -15.06 -15.30 11.05
C THR A 231 -14.89 -13.92 10.39
N PRO A 232 -14.27 -13.84 9.19
CA PRO A 232 -14.24 -12.58 8.44
C PRO A 232 -15.63 -11.96 8.21
N ALA A 233 -16.71 -12.77 8.22
CA ALA A 233 -18.06 -12.26 8.00
C ALA A 233 -18.76 -11.70 9.27
N ASP A 234 -18.24 -11.97 10.47
CA ASP A 234 -18.91 -11.62 11.74
C ASP A 234 -17.96 -11.14 12.84
N TRP A 235 -16.70 -10.79 12.51
CA TRP A 235 -15.67 -10.36 13.47
C TRP A 235 -16.08 -9.14 14.29
N ASN A 236 -16.79 -8.20 13.66
CA ASN A 236 -17.27 -6.96 14.26
C ASN A 236 -18.66 -7.09 14.90
N ILE A 237 -19.25 -8.30 14.93
CA ILE A 237 -20.53 -8.56 15.58
C ILE A 237 -20.26 -9.00 17.03
N PRO A 238 -20.71 -8.24 18.05
CA PRO A 238 -20.48 -8.61 19.43
C PRO A 238 -21.15 -9.95 19.79
N GLN A 239 -20.37 -10.87 20.38
CA GLN A 239 -20.86 -12.14 20.91
C GLN A 239 -21.06 -12.05 22.42
N GLU A 240 -22.19 -12.57 22.91
CA GLU A 240 -22.57 -12.50 24.32
C GLU A 240 -22.09 -13.74 25.10
N VAL A 241 -21.51 -13.50 26.28
CA VAL A 241 -21.24 -14.51 27.29
C VAL A 241 -22.11 -14.24 28.50
N THR A 242 -22.95 -15.21 28.84
CA THR A 242 -23.76 -15.20 30.05
C THR A 242 -22.97 -15.87 31.17
N VAL A 243 -22.94 -15.22 32.32
CA VAL A 243 -22.37 -15.75 33.56
C VAL A 243 -23.51 -15.97 34.55
N THR A 244 -23.69 -17.20 35.00
CA THR A 244 -24.76 -17.61 35.92
C THR A 244 -24.16 -17.90 37.28
N GLY A 245 -24.67 -17.24 38.33
CA GLY A 245 -24.26 -17.53 39.71
C GLY A 245 -24.67 -18.92 40.15
N VAL A 246 -23.79 -19.59 40.88
CA VAL A 246 -24.05 -20.91 41.46
C VAL A 246 -24.24 -20.76 42.97
N ASN A 247 -25.21 -21.48 43.53
CA ASN A 247 -25.38 -21.60 44.97
C ASN A 247 -24.55 -22.78 45.47
N ASP A 248 -23.61 -22.54 46.37
CA ASP A 248 -22.76 -23.59 46.92
C ASP A 248 -23.26 -24.11 48.30
N ASN A 249 -24.29 -23.46 48.86
CA ASN A 249 -24.92 -23.69 50.16
C ASN A 249 -23.99 -23.43 51.37
N LEU A 250 -22.94 -22.64 51.19
CA LEU A 250 -22.04 -22.17 52.22
C LEU A 250 -22.33 -20.69 52.52
N GLY A 251 -22.27 -20.30 53.79
CA GLY A 251 -22.34 -18.89 54.18
C GLY A 251 -20.94 -18.31 54.31
N ASP A 252 -20.24 -18.15 53.20
CA ASP A 252 -18.84 -17.70 53.15
C ASP A 252 -18.66 -16.23 52.73
N GLY A 253 -19.77 -15.53 52.45
CA GLY A 253 -19.78 -14.13 52.04
C GLY A 253 -19.55 -13.95 50.54
N ASP A 254 -19.57 -12.69 50.07
CA ASP A 254 -19.40 -12.42 48.64
C ASP A 254 -18.06 -12.95 48.10
N VAL A 255 -18.11 -13.90 47.16
CA VAL A 255 -16.91 -14.52 46.56
C VAL A 255 -16.55 -13.84 45.24
N TYR A 256 -15.27 -13.52 45.06
CA TYR A 256 -14.73 -12.94 43.83
C TYR A 256 -14.05 -14.00 42.99
N TYR A 257 -14.39 -14.06 41.72
CA TYR A 257 -13.79 -14.95 40.74
C TYR A 257 -13.57 -14.21 39.41
N ASN A 258 -12.81 -14.82 38.52
CA ASN A 258 -12.46 -14.23 37.23
C ASN A 258 -12.99 -15.09 36.09
N ILE A 259 -13.51 -14.44 35.06
CA ILE A 259 -13.67 -15.06 33.73
C ILE A 259 -12.48 -14.62 32.87
N MET A 260 -11.75 -15.58 32.32
CA MET A 260 -10.64 -15.35 31.41
C MET A 260 -11.12 -15.55 29.97
N VAL A 261 -10.84 -14.58 29.11
CA VAL A 261 -11.13 -14.62 27.67
C VAL A 261 -9.84 -14.47 26.89
N GLY A 262 -9.57 -15.30 25.89
CA GLY A 262 -8.62 -14.95 24.82
C GLY A 262 -7.26 -15.65 24.80
N GLU A 263 -7.11 -16.85 25.37
CA GLU A 263 -6.11 -17.75 24.77
C GLU A 263 -6.69 -18.23 23.43
N ALA A 264 -6.16 -17.76 22.30
CA ALA A 264 -6.61 -18.23 20.99
C ALA A 264 -6.32 -19.74 20.87
N ILE A 265 -7.37 -20.56 20.82
CA ILE A 265 -7.25 -22.03 20.74
C ILE A 265 -7.04 -22.46 19.29
N ILE A 266 -7.57 -21.68 18.34
CA ILE A 266 -7.41 -21.85 16.90
C ILE A 266 -7.31 -20.45 16.30
N SER A 267 -6.24 -20.15 15.56
CA SER A 267 -6.11 -18.92 14.79
C SER A 267 -5.85 -19.27 13.33
N GLY A 268 -6.84 -19.05 12.47
CA GLY A 268 -6.66 -19.02 11.02
C GLY A 268 -6.02 -17.73 10.52
N SER A 269 -5.86 -16.74 11.40
CA SER A 269 -5.18 -15.46 11.17
C SER A 269 -3.94 -15.35 12.06
N ASP A 270 -2.80 -15.02 11.47
CA ASP A 270 -1.51 -14.92 12.19
C ASP A 270 -1.49 -13.74 13.16
N ALA A 271 -2.14 -12.61 12.83
CA ALA A 271 -2.26 -11.43 13.68
C ALA A 271 -2.92 -11.75 15.05
N TYR A 272 -3.88 -12.68 15.04
CA TYR A 272 -4.60 -13.13 16.24
C TYR A 272 -3.90 -14.25 17.04
N SER A 273 -2.78 -14.79 16.55
CA SER A 273 -2.11 -15.96 17.15
C SER A 273 -1.44 -15.71 18.51
N ARG A 274 -1.22 -14.44 18.86
CA ARG A 274 -0.47 -14.03 20.07
C ARG A 274 -1.26 -13.15 21.03
N LEU A 275 -2.59 -13.16 20.92
CA LEU A 275 -3.44 -12.37 21.80
C LEU A 275 -3.24 -12.76 23.28
N ALA A 276 -3.16 -11.73 24.12
CA ALA A 276 -3.16 -11.92 25.57
C ALA A 276 -4.59 -12.11 26.06
N ALA A 277 -4.76 -13.04 27.02
CA ALA A 277 -6.04 -13.20 27.68
C ALA A 277 -6.39 -11.96 28.53
N LYS A 278 -7.66 -11.58 28.53
CA LYS A 278 -8.23 -10.51 29.35
C LYS A 278 -9.10 -11.10 30.46
N GLU A 279 -9.09 -10.47 31.63
CA GLU A 279 -9.88 -10.87 32.79
C GLU A 279 -11.15 -10.03 32.93
N VAL A 280 -12.27 -10.68 33.21
CA VAL A 280 -13.50 -10.05 33.69
C VAL A 280 -13.65 -10.42 35.16
N LYS A 281 -13.64 -9.42 36.04
CA LYS A 281 -13.82 -9.62 37.49
C LYS A 281 -15.30 -9.75 37.80
N VAL A 282 -15.67 -10.86 38.39
CA VAL A 282 -17.04 -11.18 38.79
C VAL A 282 -17.12 -11.35 40.30
N VAL A 283 -18.26 -11.01 40.87
CA VAL A 283 -18.61 -11.33 42.25
C VAL A 283 -19.90 -12.14 42.28
N ASN A 284 -19.90 -13.23 43.02
CA ASN A 284 -21.11 -13.95 43.38
C ASN A 284 -21.57 -13.45 44.75
N LEU A 285 -22.75 -12.85 44.83
CA LEU A 285 -23.27 -12.30 46.07
C LEU A 285 -23.93 -13.40 46.91
N ASP A 286 -23.44 -13.52 48.14
CA ASP A 286 -23.86 -14.51 49.13
C ASP A 286 -25.32 -14.30 49.53
N ARG A 287 -26.07 -15.39 49.58
CA ARG A 287 -27.48 -15.36 50.00
C ARG A 287 -27.63 -15.89 51.43
N GLU A 288 -26.63 -16.56 51.98
CA GLU A 288 -26.72 -17.33 53.19
C GLU A 288 -26.50 -16.37 54.40
N PRO A 289 -27.23 -16.57 55.51
CA PRO A 289 -27.08 -15.69 56.67
C PRO A 289 -25.70 -15.90 57.30
N GLN A 290 -24.96 -14.79 57.45
CA GLN A 290 -23.67 -14.76 58.14
C GLN A 290 -23.79 -15.37 59.56
N ILE A 291 -23.20 -16.54 59.77
CA ILE A 291 -23.21 -17.18 61.10
C ILE A 291 -22.24 -16.43 62.00
N THR A 292 -22.75 -15.48 62.77
CA THR A 292 -21.98 -14.87 63.86
C THR A 292 -22.02 -15.83 65.04
N THR A 293 -20.95 -16.60 65.27
CA THR A 293 -20.81 -17.36 66.52
C THR A 293 -20.51 -16.37 67.64
N GLY A 294 -21.57 -15.80 68.22
CA GLY A 294 -21.48 -15.10 69.49
C GLY A 294 -21.08 -16.11 70.55
N SER A 295 -19.85 -16.02 71.07
CA SER A 295 -19.45 -16.74 72.27
C SER A 295 -20.21 -16.14 73.46
N GLU A 296 -21.47 -16.53 73.65
CA GLU A 296 -22.07 -16.41 74.98
C GLU A 296 -21.33 -17.38 75.88
N PHE A 297 -20.32 -16.85 76.57
CA PHE A 297 -19.77 -17.48 77.76
C PHE A 297 -20.94 -17.64 78.73
N MET A 298 -21.49 -18.85 78.83
CA MET A 298 -22.31 -19.24 79.97
C MET A 298 -21.45 -19.07 81.22
N SER A 299 -21.61 -17.96 81.94
CA SER A 299 -21.07 -17.85 83.28
C SER A 299 -21.91 -18.72 84.20
N PHE A 300 -21.32 -19.81 84.70
CA PHE A 300 -21.90 -20.52 85.83
C PHE A 300 -21.73 -19.63 87.07
N ASP A 301 -22.86 -19.17 87.60
CA ASP A 301 -22.94 -18.38 88.81
C ASP A 301 -22.56 -19.25 90.02
N SER A 302 -21.69 -18.77 90.89
CA SER A 302 -21.42 -19.31 92.23
C SER A 302 -21.18 -18.19 93.23
#